data_AF-A0A7S1WMH8-F1
#
_entry.id   AF-A0A7S1WMH8-F1
#
_cell.length_a   1.000
_cell.length_b   1.000
_cell.length_c   1.000
_cell.angle_alpha   90.00
_cell.angle_beta   90.00
_cell.angle_gamma   90.00
#
_symmetry.space_group_name_H-M   'P 1'
#
loop_
_entity.id
_entity.type
_entity.pdbx_description
1 polymer ?
#
loop_
_entity_poly.entity_id
_entity_poly.type
_entity_poly.pdbx_seq_one_letter_code
_entity_poly.pdbx_strand_id
1 'polypeptide(L)'
;THVLSGETGAALAWAAFLPPGSVVLDIFPPASHFCTEGWNRNPASHYGGLARLSGVQHACMVHPAELQGPLRSGFEPEQQAMLEVREKLGGLWHGQNVRLDMAKFQRFFAESVERILAAPISAPATP
;
A
#
# COMPACT_ATOMS: atom_id res chain seq x y z
N THR A 1 15.89 -10.00 6.43
CA THR A 1 14.94 -9.48 5.42
C THR A 1 13.57 -9.35 6.08
N HIS A 2 12.80 -8.31 5.76
CA HIS A 2 11.53 -8.01 6.44
C HIS A 2 10.40 -7.74 5.43
N VAL A 3 9.15 -7.90 5.91
CA VAL A 3 7.96 -7.39 5.23
C VAL A 3 7.43 -6.23 6.06
N LEU A 4 7.43 -5.03 5.50
CA LEU A 4 6.72 -3.87 6.05
C LEU A 4 5.38 -3.77 5.36
N SER A 5 4.29 -3.78 6.13
CA SER A 5 2.96 -3.44 5.62
C SER A 5 2.46 -2.21 6.35
N GLY A 6 1.91 -1.27 5.60
CA GLY A 6 1.36 -0.05 6.17
C GLY A 6 0.30 0.55 5.27
N GLU A 7 -0.67 1.20 5.91
CA GLU A 7 -1.55 2.13 5.22
C GLU A 7 -0.71 3.26 4.62
N THR A 8 -1.06 3.64 3.39
CA THR A 8 -0.31 4.62 2.62
C THR A 8 -0.10 5.90 3.43
N GLY A 9 1.09 6.50 3.30
CA GLY A 9 1.47 7.67 4.07
C GLY A 9 2.72 7.43 4.92
N ALA A 10 2.85 8.20 6.00
CA ALA A 10 4.09 8.31 6.77
C ALA A 10 4.62 6.96 7.29
N ALA A 11 3.75 5.97 7.50
CA ALA A 11 4.15 4.60 7.89
C ALA A 11 5.13 3.95 6.90
N LEU A 12 5.07 4.31 5.62
CA LEU A 12 5.93 3.72 4.59
C LEU A 12 7.28 4.42 4.42
N ALA A 13 7.49 5.56 5.09
CA ALA A 13 8.81 6.20 5.15
C ALA A 13 9.86 5.28 5.79
N TRP A 14 9.44 4.33 6.63
CA TRP A 14 10.31 3.32 7.24
C TRP A 14 10.97 2.37 6.22
N ALA A 15 10.47 2.32 4.98
CA ALA A 15 11.13 1.63 3.88
C ALA A 15 12.59 2.07 3.66
N ALA A 16 12.90 3.34 3.99
CA ALA A 16 14.25 3.90 3.91
C ALA A 16 15.29 3.15 4.77
N PHE A 17 14.84 2.50 5.84
CA PHE A 17 15.69 1.84 6.83
C PHE A 17 15.63 0.31 6.74
N LEU A 18 14.83 -0.24 5.83
CA LEU A 18 14.77 -1.67 5.62
C LEU A 18 16.04 -2.16 4.91
N PRO A 19 16.57 -3.34 5.27
CA PRO A 19 17.69 -3.91 4.54
C PRO A 19 17.28 -4.23 3.10
N PRO A 20 18.20 -4.08 2.12
CA PRO A 20 17.95 -4.44 0.72
C PRO A 20 17.38 -5.87 0.58
N GLY A 21 16.49 -6.05 -0.39
CA GLY A 21 15.75 -7.29 -0.59
C GLY A 21 14.51 -7.45 0.28
N SER A 22 14.26 -6.54 1.24
CA SER A 22 12.98 -6.48 1.98
C SER A 22 11.81 -6.11 1.07
N VAL A 23 10.59 -6.27 1.59
CA VAL A 23 9.35 -5.98 0.88
C VAL A 23 8.56 -4.91 1.62
N VAL A 24 7.93 -4.02 0.85
CA VAL A 24 6.95 -3.03 1.30
C VAL A 24 5.61 -3.33 0.64
N LEU A 25 4.58 -3.49 1.47
CA LEU A 25 3.18 -3.63 1.08
C LEU A 25 2.44 -2.33 1.43
N ASP A 26 2.20 -1.52 0.40
CA ASP A 26 1.53 -0.21 0.49
C ASP A 26 0.02 -0.39 0.34
N ILE A 27 -0.72 -0.27 1.44
CA ILE A 27 -2.19 -0.40 1.50
C ILE A 27 -2.81 0.95 1.14
N PHE A 28 -3.48 1.00 -0.01
CA PHE A 28 -4.14 2.19 -0.51
C PHE A 28 -5.67 2.07 -0.48
N PRO A 29 -6.40 3.16 -0.19
CA PRO A 29 -7.81 3.25 -0.51
C PRO A 29 -8.02 3.33 -2.03
N PRO A 30 -9.25 3.10 -2.52
CA PRO A 30 -9.53 3.10 -3.95
C PRO A 30 -9.51 4.52 -4.53
N ALA A 31 -9.36 4.62 -5.85
CA ALA A 31 -9.39 5.87 -6.61
C ALA A 31 -8.38 6.96 -6.17
N SER A 32 -7.25 6.59 -5.54
CA SER A 32 -6.24 7.57 -5.09
C SER A 32 -5.40 8.19 -6.21
N HIS A 33 -5.49 7.71 -7.46
CA HIS A 33 -4.66 8.07 -8.62
C HIS A 33 -3.12 7.91 -8.45
N PHE A 34 -2.62 7.70 -7.23
CA PHE A 34 -1.20 7.54 -6.90
C PHE A 34 -0.75 6.08 -6.87
N CYS A 35 -1.69 5.15 -6.90
CA CYS A 35 -1.46 3.72 -6.79
C CYS A 35 -2.11 2.98 -7.97
N THR A 36 -1.27 2.39 -8.81
CA THR A 36 -1.66 1.28 -9.68
C THR A 36 -1.41 -0.02 -8.92
N GLU A 37 -2.44 -0.82 -8.68
CA GLU A 37 -2.32 -2.09 -7.94
C GLU A 37 -1.27 -3.01 -8.58
N GLY A 38 -0.48 -3.67 -7.73
CA GLY A 38 0.51 -4.67 -8.11
C GLY A 38 1.96 -4.31 -7.79
N TRP A 39 2.84 -5.25 -8.12
CA TRP A 39 4.27 -5.19 -7.85
C TRP A 39 5.00 -4.24 -8.81
N ASN A 40 5.83 -3.35 -8.26
CA ASN A 40 6.70 -2.44 -9.01
C ASN A 40 5.97 -1.61 -10.10
N ARG A 41 4.66 -1.40 -9.94
CA ARG A 41 3.81 -0.64 -10.88
C ARG A 41 3.93 0.88 -10.71
N ASN A 42 4.49 1.34 -9.59
CA ASN A 42 4.53 2.75 -9.21
C ASN A 42 5.96 3.26 -8.94
N PRO A 43 6.95 3.01 -9.83
CA PRO A 43 8.37 3.28 -9.54
C PRO A 43 8.72 4.77 -9.37
N ALA A 44 7.82 5.67 -9.79
CA ALA A 44 7.98 7.12 -9.66
C ALA A 44 7.04 7.74 -8.62
N SER A 45 6.24 6.95 -7.91
CA SER A 45 5.46 7.42 -6.76
C SER A 45 6.36 7.68 -5.55
N HIS A 46 5.86 8.39 -4.53
CA HIS A 46 6.64 8.65 -3.31
C HIS A 46 7.20 7.36 -2.68
N TYR A 47 6.36 6.35 -2.44
CA TYR A 47 6.78 5.11 -1.78
C TYR A 47 7.36 4.08 -2.72
N GLY A 48 6.89 3.99 -3.97
CA GLY A 48 7.54 3.12 -4.96
C GLY A 48 8.93 3.63 -5.39
N GLY A 49 9.12 4.95 -5.44
CA GLY A 49 10.41 5.59 -5.68
C GLY A 49 11.36 5.42 -4.49
N LEU A 50 10.87 5.63 -3.26
CA LEU A 50 11.63 5.36 -2.04
C LEU A 50 12.06 3.89 -1.97
N ALA A 51 11.13 2.95 -2.21
CA ALA A 51 11.42 1.52 -2.21
C ALA A 51 12.53 1.16 -3.21
N ARG A 52 12.45 1.70 -4.43
CA ARG A 52 13.48 1.53 -5.45
C ARG A 52 14.84 2.05 -4.98
N LEU A 53 14.90 3.24 -4.37
CA LEU A 53 16.15 3.85 -3.89
C LEU A 53 16.74 3.08 -2.70
N SER A 54 15.89 2.48 -1.87
CA SER A 54 16.31 1.68 -0.71
C SER A 54 16.62 0.21 -1.06
N GLY A 55 16.52 -0.18 -2.33
CA GLY A 55 16.75 -1.56 -2.75
C GLY A 55 15.72 -2.56 -2.20
N VAL A 56 14.52 -2.09 -1.87
CA VAL A 56 13.41 -2.92 -1.39
C VAL A 56 12.35 -3.08 -2.47
N GLN A 57 11.65 -4.21 -2.44
CA GLN A 57 10.56 -4.52 -3.35
C GLN A 57 9.28 -3.84 -2.88
N HIS A 58 8.42 -3.41 -3.79
CA HIS A 58 7.21 -2.67 -3.44
C HIS A 58 5.99 -3.22 -4.19
N ALA A 59 4.92 -3.48 -3.46
CA ALA A 59 3.59 -3.74 -4.00
C ALA A 59 2.60 -2.72 -3.48
N CYS A 60 1.78 -2.23 -4.41
CA CYS A 60 0.62 -1.42 -4.09
C CYS A 60 -0.61 -2.33 -4.02
N MET A 61 -1.37 -2.26 -2.92
CA MET A 61 -2.58 -3.05 -2.70
C MET A 61 -3.76 -2.10 -2.55
N VAL A 62 -4.66 -2.08 -3.52
CA VAL A 62 -5.84 -1.21 -3.47
C VAL A 62 -6.97 -1.98 -2.78
N HIS A 63 -7.37 -1.51 -1.62
CA HIS A 63 -8.43 -2.10 -0.84
C HIS A 63 -9.67 -1.18 -0.85
N PRO A 64 -10.89 -1.73 -0.69
CA PRO A 64 -12.09 -0.92 -0.61
C PRO A 64 -12.00 0.09 0.55
N ALA A 65 -12.64 1.24 0.39
CA ALA A 65 -12.85 2.15 1.51
C ALA A 65 -13.94 1.60 2.45
N GLU A 66 -13.78 1.84 3.75
CA GLU A 66 -14.82 1.61 4.75
C GLU A 66 -15.74 2.83 4.80
N LEU A 67 -17.05 2.58 4.73
CA LEU A 67 -18.07 3.61 4.89
C LEU A 67 -18.27 3.93 6.37
N GLN A 68 -18.31 5.21 6.74
CA GLN A 68 -18.61 5.62 8.11
C GLN A 68 -20.11 5.82 8.36
N GLY A 69 -20.95 5.73 7.31
CA GLY A 69 -22.41 5.84 7.39
C GLY A 69 -23.16 4.78 6.57
N PRO A 70 -24.49 4.71 6.70
CA PRO A 70 -25.32 3.76 5.95
C PRO A 70 -25.25 4.03 4.44
N LEU A 71 -25.34 2.97 3.63
CA LEU A 71 -25.39 3.08 2.18
C LEU A 71 -26.58 3.94 1.73
N ARG A 72 -26.30 4.97 0.93
CA ARG A 72 -27.28 5.83 0.28
C ARG A 72 -27.79 5.10 -0.97
N SER A 73 -29.11 5.07 -1.15
CA SER A 73 -29.72 4.49 -2.35
C SER A 73 -29.18 5.15 -3.62
N GLY A 74 -28.76 4.34 -4.60
CA GLY A 74 -28.26 4.83 -5.90
C GLY A 74 -26.77 5.14 -5.97
N PHE A 75 -26.00 4.85 -4.92
CA PHE A 75 -24.54 4.96 -4.94
C PHE A 75 -23.88 3.60 -4.72
N GLU A 76 -22.85 3.31 -5.51
CA GLU A 76 -21.94 2.21 -5.20
C GLU A 76 -21.12 2.55 -3.93
N PRO A 77 -20.74 1.54 -3.12
CA PRO A 77 -20.01 1.77 -1.87
C PRO A 77 -18.75 2.63 -2.02
N GLU A 78 -18.01 2.42 -3.11
CA GLU A 78 -16.80 3.19 -3.43
C GLU A 78 -17.09 4.66 -3.70
N GLN A 79 -18.14 4.93 -4.50
CA GLN A 79 -18.57 6.28 -4.84
C GLN A 79 -19.02 7.03 -3.59
N GLN A 80 -19.76 6.35 -2.70
CA GLN A 80 -20.21 6.96 -1.46
C GLN A 80 -19.05 7.24 -0.50
N ALA A 81 -18.08 6.33 -0.38
CA ALA A 81 -16.90 6.57 0.46
C ALA A 81 -16.10 7.78 -0.04
N MET A 82 -15.94 7.92 -1.35
CA MET A 82 -15.32 9.11 -1.94
C MET A 82 -16.08 10.40 -1.62
N LEU A 83 -17.42 10.38 -1.72
CA LEU A 83 -18.26 11.53 -1.39
C LEU A 83 -18.13 11.91 0.09
N GLU A 84 -18.25 10.94 0.99
CA GLU A 84 -18.13 11.15 2.44
C GLU A 84 -16.78 11.79 2.81
N VAL A 85 -15.70 11.30 2.21
CA VAL A 85 -14.35 11.80 2.46
C VAL A 85 -14.17 13.23 1.95
N ARG A 86 -14.71 13.52 0.76
CA ARG A 86 -14.65 14.86 0.17
C ARG A 86 -15.50 15.87 0.94
N GLU A 87 -16.69 15.47 1.37
CA GLU A 87 -17.67 16.36 2.01
C GLU A 87 -17.38 16.57 3.50
N LYS A 88 -16.88 15.55 4.21
CA LYS A 88 -16.76 15.59 5.68
C LYS A 88 -15.33 15.56 6.19
N LEU A 89 -14.40 14.92 5.48
CA LEU A 89 -13.09 14.55 6.02
C LEU A 89 -11.90 15.28 5.36
N GLY A 90 -12.18 16.36 4.62
CA GLY A 90 -11.16 17.30 4.17
C GLY A 90 -10.31 16.84 2.99
N GLY A 91 -10.68 15.75 2.30
CA GLY A 91 -10.04 15.33 1.05
C GLY A 91 -9.60 13.87 1.01
N LEU A 92 -9.18 13.43 -0.18
CA LEU A 92 -9.12 12.01 -0.60
C LEU A 92 -8.32 11.05 0.29
N TRP A 93 -7.38 11.51 1.13
CA TRP A 93 -6.48 10.63 1.91
C TRP A 93 -6.58 10.80 3.43
N HIS A 94 -7.05 11.93 3.95
CA HIS A 94 -6.99 12.26 5.39
C HIS A 94 -8.15 11.68 6.21
N GLY A 95 -9.06 10.94 5.59
CA GLY A 95 -10.21 10.34 6.29
C GLY A 95 -10.76 9.06 5.65
N GLN A 96 -10.01 8.42 4.75
CA GLN A 96 -10.41 7.12 4.23
C GLN A 96 -9.92 6.03 5.17
N ASN A 97 -10.83 5.46 5.93
CA ASN A 97 -10.59 4.14 6.51
C ASN A 97 -10.52 3.13 5.37
N VAL A 98 -9.53 2.25 5.42
CA VAL A 98 -9.38 1.17 4.44
C VAL A 98 -9.98 -0.10 5.03
N ARG A 99 -10.89 -0.75 4.30
CA ARG A 99 -11.35 -2.09 4.64
C ARG A 99 -10.46 -3.12 3.98
N LEU A 100 -9.60 -3.75 4.78
CA LEU A 100 -8.73 -4.84 4.31
C LEU A 100 -9.54 -6.03 3.81
N ASP A 101 -9.54 -6.21 2.49
CA ASP A 101 -9.81 -7.50 1.84
C ASP A 101 -8.73 -8.51 2.28
N MET A 102 -9.10 -9.38 3.22
CA MET A 102 -8.18 -10.35 3.82
C MET A 102 -7.67 -11.39 2.82
N ALA A 103 -8.47 -11.80 1.84
CA ALA A 103 -8.03 -12.77 0.83
C ALA A 103 -6.98 -12.15 -0.09
N LYS A 104 -7.18 -10.88 -0.49
CA LYS A 104 -6.18 -10.10 -1.22
C LYS A 104 -4.91 -9.92 -0.39
N PHE A 105 -5.04 -9.50 0.86
CA PHE A 105 -3.90 -9.28 1.75
C PHE A 105 -3.07 -10.56 1.92
N GLN A 106 -3.71 -11.69 2.19
CA GLN A 106 -3.04 -12.99 2.33
C GLN A 106 -2.24 -13.37 1.07
N ARG A 107 -2.80 -13.15 -0.11
CA ARG A 107 -2.11 -13.41 -1.38
C ARG A 107 -0.85 -12.56 -1.52
N PHE A 108 -0.95 -11.25 -1.36
CA PHE A 108 0.22 -10.36 -1.45
C PHE A 108 1.27 -10.65 -0.38
N PHE A 109 0.83 -11.01 0.84
CA PHE A 109 1.74 -11.40 1.91
C PHE A 109 2.50 -12.70 1.56
N ALA A 110 1.81 -13.72 1.04
CA ALA A 110 2.45 -14.94 0.57
C ALA A 110 3.47 -14.67 -0.54
N GLU A 111 3.09 -13.88 -1.55
CA GLU A 111 3.99 -13.44 -2.63
C GLU A 111 5.19 -12.65 -2.09
N SER A 112 5.02 -11.89 -1.01
CA SER A 112 6.12 -11.18 -0.34
C SER A 112 7.15 -12.14 0.24
N VAL A 113 6.69 -13.21 0.89
CA VAL A 113 7.56 -14.25 1.43
C VAL A 113 8.34 -14.94 0.30
N GLU A 114 7.65 -15.33 -0.77
CA GLU A 114 8.29 -15.94 -1.94
C GLU A 114 9.37 -15.04 -2.55
N ARG A 115 9.07 -13.74 -2.70
CA ARG A 115 10.01 -12.74 -3.22
C ARG A 115 11.23 -12.52 -2.33
N ILE A 116 11.05 -12.60 -1.01
CA ILE A 116 12.16 -12.52 -0.06
C ILE A 116 13.05 -13.76 -0.16
N LEU A 117 12.45 -14.95 -0.27
CA LEU A 117 13.18 -16.21 -0.39
C LEU A 117 13.90 -16.36 -1.73
N ALA A 118 13.34 -15.80 -2.81
CA ALA A 118 13.95 -15.79 -4.13
C ALA A 118 15.00 -14.68 -4.32
N ALA A 119 15.01 -13.67 -3.44
CA ALA A 119 15.97 -12.59 -3.53
C ALA A 119 17.39 -13.13 -3.24
N PRO A 120 18.39 -12.84 -4.10
CA PRO A 120 19.76 -13.20 -3.80
C PRO A 120 20.16 -12.57 -2.47
N ILE A 121 20.75 -13.38 -1.57
CA ILE A 121 21.28 -12.89 -0.30
C ILE A 121 22.34 -11.85 -0.64
N SER A 122 21.98 -10.58 -0.49
CA SER A 122 22.96 -9.51 -0.59
C SER A 122 23.88 -9.68 0.62
N ALA A 123 25.16 -9.93 0.35
CA ALA A 123 26.17 -9.92 1.40
C ALA A 123 26.02 -8.61 2.19
N PRO A 124 26.12 -8.64 3.53
CA PRO A 124 26.06 -7.41 4.31
C PRO A 124 27.09 -6.43 3.73
N ALA A 125 26.66 -5.20 3.47
CA ALA A 125 27.59 -4.13 3.10
C ALA A 125 28.62 -4.04 4.22
N THR A 126 29.88 -4.35 3.91
CA THR A 126 30.98 -4.22 4.86
C THR A 126 31.03 -2.75 5.31
N PRO A 127 31.03 -2.48 6.63
CA PRO A 127 31.04 -1.11 7.14
C PRO A 127 32.31 -0.34 6.75
#